data_AF-A0A2S0XFG1-F1
#
_entry.id   AF-A0A2S0XFG1-F1
#
_cell.length_a   1.000
_cell.length_b   1.000
_cell.length_c   1.000
_cell.angle_alpha   90.00
_cell.angle_beta   90.00
_cell.angle_gamma   90.00
#
_symmetry.space_group_name_H-M   'P 1'
#
loop_
_entity.id
_entity.type
_entity.pdbx_description
1 polymer ?
#
loop_
_entity_poly.entity_id
_entity_poly.type
_entity_poly.pdbx_seq_one_letter_code
_entity_poly.pdbx_strand_id
1 'polypeptide(L)'
;MNDRINQSQRRRDAAAIAIWDNEGGAPCSIEHQVGRRIEVDRSWTVYHVFTGIPVHVDGQAMTGMTRSDATSGMMSLNRRNAGRRRERIRLEALGPNSTTAGNS
;
A
#
# COMPACT_ATOMS: atom_id res chain seq x y z
N MET A 1 6.96 40.32 -5.81
CA MET A 1 7.77 39.15 -5.37
C MET A 1 6.95 37.87 -5.11
N ASN A 2 5.61 37.88 -5.17
CA ASN A 2 4.76 36.71 -4.84
C ASN A 2 4.44 35.78 -6.04
N ASP A 3 4.58 36.26 -7.27
CA ASP A 3 4.20 35.49 -8.47
C ASP A 3 5.13 34.30 -8.73
N ARG A 4 6.41 34.45 -8.41
CA ARG A 4 7.42 33.40 -8.61
C ARG A 4 7.20 32.20 -7.68
N ILE A 5 6.77 32.46 -6.44
CA ILE A 5 6.44 31.42 -5.46
C ILE A 5 5.17 30.68 -5.90
N ASN A 6 4.16 31.42 -6.38
CA ASN A 6 2.91 30.85 -6.88
C ASN A 6 3.14 30.00 -8.14
N GLN A 7 3.95 30.46 -9.09
CA GLN A 7 4.34 29.67 -10.26
C GLN A 7 5.14 28.42 -9.89
N SER A 8 6.03 28.50 -8.89
CA SER A 8 6.78 27.34 -8.42
C SER A 8 5.88 26.29 -7.75
N GLN A 9 4.84 26.73 -7.05
CA GLN A 9 3.86 25.86 -6.42
C GLN A 9 2.98 25.19 -7.47
N ARG A 10 2.43 25.97 -8.42
CA ARG A 10 1.63 25.44 -9.54
C ARG A 10 2.38 24.41 -10.37
N ARG A 11 3.69 24.61 -10.59
CA ARG A 11 4.54 23.64 -11.30
C ARG A 11 4.72 22.34 -10.52
N ARG A 12 4.86 22.41 -9.20
CA ARG A 12 4.95 21.23 -8.33
C ARG A 12 3.62 20.49 -8.28
N ASP A 13 2.50 21.21 -8.18
CA ASP A 13 1.16 20.63 -8.16
C ASP A 13 0.84 19.98 -9.52
N ALA A 14 1.19 20.61 -10.64
CA ALA A 14 1.01 20.04 -11.97
C ALA A 14 1.87 18.79 -12.20
N ALA A 15 3.10 18.75 -11.69
CA ALA A 15 3.93 17.56 -11.75
C ALA A 15 3.35 16.42 -10.91
N ALA A 16 2.83 16.73 -9.71
CA ALA A 16 2.17 15.74 -8.86
C ALA A 16 0.89 15.17 -9.51
N ILE A 17 0.09 16.02 -10.16
CA ILE A 17 -1.10 15.59 -10.92
C ILE A 17 -0.71 14.71 -12.11
N ALA A 18 0.30 15.12 -12.88
CA ALA A 18 0.77 14.35 -14.04
C ALA A 18 1.29 12.96 -13.64
N ILE A 19 1.99 12.85 -12.50
CA ILE A 19 2.42 11.56 -11.94
C ILE A 19 1.19 10.74 -11.51
N TRP A 20 0.24 11.36 -10.81
CA TRP A 20 -0.99 10.71 -10.35
C TRP A 20 -1.86 10.17 -11.50
N ASP A 21 -2.02 10.95 -12.57
CA ASP A 21 -2.76 10.56 -13.77
C ASP A 21 -2.07 9.41 -14.52
N ASN A 22 -0.74 9.47 -14.63
CA ASN A 22 0.04 8.45 -15.35
C ASN A 22 0.16 7.13 -14.57
N GLU A 23 -0.05 7.16 -13.25
CA GLU A 23 -0.08 5.98 -12.36
C GLU A 23 -1.50 5.42 -12.17
N GLY A 24 -2.53 6.01 -12.79
CA GLY A 24 -3.92 5.52 -12.68
C GLY A 24 -4.58 5.80 -11.32
N GLY A 25 -4.16 6.85 -10.61
CA GLY A 25 -4.90 7.42 -9.50
C GLY A 25 -4.62 6.85 -8.09
N ALA A 26 -3.70 5.91 -7.93
CA ALA A 26 -3.19 5.52 -6.62
C ALA A 26 -1.78 4.92 -6.75
N PRO A 27 -0.78 5.37 -5.99
CA PRO A 27 0.55 4.77 -6.05
C PRO A 27 0.44 3.27 -5.77
N CYS A 28 1.01 2.47 -6.67
CA CYS A 28 1.00 1.00 -6.76
C CYS A 28 1.31 0.27 -5.44
N SER A 29 0.37 0.26 -4.49
CA SER A 29 0.48 -0.45 -3.21
C SER A 29 -0.81 -1.22 -2.89
N ILE A 30 -1.52 -1.57 -3.94
CA ILE A 30 -2.80 -2.28 -3.96
C ILE A 30 -2.65 -3.73 -3.47
N GLU A 31 -1.44 -4.31 -3.58
CA GLU A 31 -1.08 -5.73 -3.40
C GLU A 31 -1.22 -6.30 -1.99
N HIS A 32 -1.55 -5.48 -0.99
CA HIS A 32 -1.61 -5.92 0.40
C HIS A 32 -2.88 -5.48 1.13
N GLN A 33 -3.89 -4.99 0.42
CA GLN A 33 -5.16 -4.69 1.06
C GLN A 33 -5.93 -5.98 1.35
N VAL A 34 -6.33 -6.14 2.60
CA VAL A 34 -7.09 -7.31 3.05
C VAL A 34 -8.43 -6.89 3.63
N GLY A 35 -9.46 -7.64 3.24
CA GLY A 35 -10.83 -7.52 3.71
C GLY A 35 -11.25 -8.77 4.46
N ARG A 36 -12.51 -8.80 4.89
CA ARG A 36 -13.13 -9.99 5.44
C ARG A 36 -14.56 -10.16 4.94
N ARG A 37 -14.98 -11.41 4.75
CA ARG A 37 -16.34 -11.78 4.32
C ARG A 37 -16.91 -12.85 5.23
N ILE A 38 -18.22 -12.99 5.19
CA ILE A 38 -18.95 -14.08 5.81
C ILE A 38 -19.09 -15.23 4.79
N GLU A 39 -18.85 -16.46 5.24
CA GLU A 39 -19.04 -17.68 4.45
C GLU A 39 -20.42 -18.30 4.71
N VAL A 40 -20.81 -19.31 3.93
CA VAL A 40 -22.14 -19.96 4.01
C VAL A 40 -22.41 -20.57 5.39
N ASP A 41 -21.38 -21.10 6.03
CA ASP A 41 -21.44 -21.66 7.39
C ASP A 41 -21.45 -20.59 8.50
N ARG A 42 -21.55 -19.31 8.13
CA ARG A 42 -21.47 -18.11 8.99
C ARG A 42 -20.13 -17.89 9.67
N SER A 43 -19.10 -18.64 9.26
CA SER A 43 -17.73 -18.30 9.62
C SER A 43 -17.23 -17.08 8.84
N TRP A 44 -16.11 -16.53 9.27
CA TRP A 44 -15.47 -15.40 8.60
C TRP A 44 -14.14 -15.80 7.97
N THR A 45 -13.89 -15.27 6.78
CA THR A 45 -12.61 -15.41 6.06
C THR A 45 -11.98 -14.05 5.85
N VAL A 46 -10.68 -13.94 6.15
CA VAL A 46 -9.84 -12.80 5.74
C VAL A 46 -9.23 -13.09 4.38
N TYR A 47 -9.39 -12.16 3.43
CA TYR A 47 -9.01 -12.36 2.03
C TYR A 47 -8.32 -11.13 1.43
N HIS A 48 -7.54 -11.35 0.38
CA HIS A 48 -6.94 -10.26 -0.40
C HIS A 48 -8.00 -9.61 -1.31
N VAL A 49 -8.24 -8.31 -1.17
CA VAL A 49 -9.45 -7.68 -1.73
C VAL A 49 -9.54 -7.71 -3.25
N PHE A 50 -8.41 -7.84 -3.95
CA PHE A 50 -8.37 -7.88 -5.41
C PHE A 50 -8.41 -9.30 -5.99
N THR A 51 -7.94 -10.31 -5.24
CA THR A 51 -7.89 -11.69 -5.75
C THR A 51 -8.97 -12.57 -5.14
N GLY A 52 -9.57 -12.16 -4.02
CA GLY A 52 -10.53 -12.97 -3.26
C GLY A 52 -9.91 -14.14 -2.49
N ILE A 53 -8.61 -14.41 -2.70
CA ILE A 53 -7.89 -15.55 -2.12
C ILE A 53 -7.73 -15.35 -0.61
N PRO A 54 -7.98 -16.39 0.21
CA PRO A 54 -7.74 -16.34 1.65
C PRO A 54 -6.29 -15.99 2.00
N VAL A 55 -6.13 -15.14 3.01
CA VAL A 55 -4.82 -14.78 3.53
C VAL A 55 -4.27 -15.93 4.37
N HIS A 56 -2.96 -16.16 4.29
CA HIS A 56 -2.27 -17.13 5.13
C HIS A 56 -1.41 -16.40 6.17
N VAL A 57 -1.49 -16.83 7.43
CA VAL A 57 -0.64 -16.38 8.54
C VAL A 57 -0.06 -17.63 9.19
N ASP A 58 1.27 -17.65 9.33
CA ASP A 58 2.01 -18.80 9.88
C ASP A 58 1.66 -20.13 9.19
N GLY A 59 1.47 -20.07 7.87
CA GLY A 59 1.10 -21.22 7.03
C GLY A 59 -0.37 -21.65 7.12
N GLN A 60 -1.18 -21.01 7.97
CA GLN A 60 -2.60 -21.32 8.13
C GLN A 60 -3.48 -20.32 7.39
N ALA A 61 -4.45 -20.83 6.64
CA ALA A 61 -5.47 -19.99 6.01
C ALA A 61 -6.36 -19.34 7.06
N MET A 62 -6.60 -18.04 6.94
CA MET A 62 -7.47 -17.27 7.83
C MET A 62 -8.95 -17.44 7.46
N THR A 63 -9.42 -18.69 7.49
CA THR A 63 -10.79 -19.14 7.19
C THR A 63 -11.44 -19.72 8.45
N GLY A 64 -12.77 -19.88 8.48
CA GLY A 64 -13.43 -20.54 9.61
C GLY A 64 -13.40 -19.73 10.92
N MET A 65 -13.12 -18.43 10.83
CA MET A 65 -12.87 -17.60 12.01
C MET A 65 -14.18 -17.10 12.63
N THR A 66 -14.13 -16.73 13.90
CA THR A 66 -15.17 -15.89 14.49
C THR A 66 -15.12 -14.47 13.90
N ARG A 67 -16.22 -13.72 14.02
CA ARG A 67 -16.27 -12.31 13.58
C ARG A 67 -15.19 -11.46 14.26
N SER A 68 -14.98 -11.65 15.56
CA SER A 68 -13.98 -10.91 16.33
C SER A 68 -12.56 -11.22 15.86
N ASP A 69 -12.24 -12.50 15.66
CA ASP A 69 -10.89 -12.91 15.25
C ASP A 69 -10.58 -12.44 13.83
N ALA A 70 -11.53 -12.57 12.90
CA ALA A 70 -11.38 -12.04 11.55
C ALA A 70 -11.22 -10.51 11.55
N THR A 71 -11.93 -9.79 12.43
CA THR A 71 -11.81 -8.33 12.55
C THR A 71 -10.44 -7.92 13.06
N SER A 72 -10.00 -8.53 14.16
CA SER A 72 -8.70 -8.25 14.78
C SER A 72 -7.54 -8.62 13.84
N GLY A 73 -7.61 -9.79 13.21
CA GLY A 73 -6.64 -10.26 12.23
C GLY A 73 -6.52 -9.33 11.02
N MET A 74 -7.65 -8.97 10.39
CA MET A 74 -7.69 -8.04 9.27
C MET A 74 -7.10 -6.66 9.63
N MET A 75 -7.44 -6.11 10.81
CA MET A 75 -6.91 -4.81 11.24
C MET A 75 -5.40 -4.85 11.52
N SER A 76 -4.90 -5.94 12.12
CA SER A 76 -3.47 -6.15 12.34
C SER A 76 -2.71 -6.21 11.02
N LEU A 77 -3.21 -6.98 10.06
CA LEU A 77 -2.63 -7.09 8.72
C LEU A 77 -2.62 -5.77 7.98
N ASN A 78 -3.75 -5.05 7.94
CA ASN A 78 -3.83 -3.75 7.28
C ASN A 78 -2.86 -2.73 7.92
N ARG A 79 -2.67 -2.76 9.25
CA ARG A 79 -1.69 -1.90 9.93
C ARG A 79 -0.25 -2.25 9.54
N ARG A 80 0.09 -3.55 9.50
CA ARG A 80 1.42 -4.03 9.07
C ARG A 80 1.70 -3.63 7.61
N ASN A 81 0.71 -3.79 6.75
CA ASN A 81 0.81 -3.48 5.33
C ASN A 81 0.92 -1.96 5.08
N ALA A 82 0.22 -1.14 5.86
CA ALA A 82 0.39 0.31 5.85
C ALA A 82 1.79 0.73 6.30
N GLY A 83 2.36 0.07 7.31
CA GLY A 83 3.76 0.28 7.74
C GLY A 83 4.76 -0.04 6.63
N ARG A 84 4.64 -1.23 6.01
CA ARG A 84 5.47 -1.65 4.87
C ARG A 84 5.36 -0.71 3.69
N ARG A 85 4.16 -0.21 3.39
CA ARG A 85 3.92 0.80 2.34
C ARG A 85 4.70 2.08 2.59
N ARG A 86 4.64 2.61 3.82
CA ARG A 86 5.35 3.84 4.19
C ARG A 86 6.87 3.66 4.06
N GLU A 87 7.39 2.52 4.52
CA GLU A 87 8.82 2.25 4.43
C GLU A 87 9.28 2.10 2.97
N ARG A 88 8.51 1.39 2.15
CA ARG A 88 8.83 1.27 0.72
C ARG A 88 8.88 2.62 0.02
N ILE A 89 7.87 3.47 0.22
CA ILE A 89 7.84 4.84 -0.32
C ILE A 89 9.05 5.65 0.16
N ARG A 90 9.45 5.48 1.44
CA ARG A 90 10.64 6.13 1.99
C ARG A 90 11.92 5.66 1.30
N LEU A 91 12.09 4.36 1.10
CA LEU A 91 13.26 3.77 0.43
C LEU A 91 13.33 4.16 -1.04
N GLU A 92 12.20 4.17 -1.75
CA GLU A 92 12.10 4.63 -3.14
C GLU A 92 12.48 6.11 -3.27
N ALA A 93 12.08 6.96 -2.31
CA ALA A 93 12.44 8.36 -2.27
C ALA A 93 13.94 8.62 -1.99
N LEU A 94 14.67 7.63 -1.47
CA LEU A 94 16.10 7.78 -1.14
C LEU A 94 17.05 7.55 -2.34
N GLY A 95 16.60 6.91 -3.42
CA GLY A 95 17.28 6.86 -4.73
C GLY A 95 18.72 6.26 -4.81
N PRO A 96 19.16 5.76 -5.98
CA PRO A 96 20.46 5.09 -6.17
C PRO A 96 21.54 6.02 -6.73
N ASN A 97 22.06 6.97 -5.94
CA ASN A 97 23.03 7.98 -6.40
C ASN A 97 24.37 7.98 -5.64
N SER A 98 24.87 6.79 -5.25
CA SER A 98 26.22 6.66 -4.69
C SER A 98 26.98 5.41 -5.13
N THR A 99 27.11 5.13 -6.43
CA THR A 99 28.20 4.27 -6.94
C THR A 99 28.47 4.59 -8.41
N THR A 100 29.24 5.64 -8.70
CA THR A 100 30.20 5.71 -9.83
C THR A 100 31.11 6.91 -9.58
N ALA A 101 32.19 6.68 -8.84
CA ALA A 101 33.44 7.42 -8.86
C ALA A 101 34.45 6.38 -8.36
N GLY A 102 35.52 5.99 -9.04
CA GLY A 102 36.15 6.39 -10.27
C GLY A 102 37.48 5.66 -10.21
N ASN A 103 37.73 4.72 -11.12
CA ASN A 103 39.01 4.03 -11.19
C ASN A 103 39.60 4.36 -12.56
N SER A 104 40.50 5.34 -12.56
CA SER A 104 41.54 5.50 -13.57
C SER A 104 42.80 4.81 -13.09
#